data_AF-A0AAN6UDN5-F1
#
_entry.id   AF-A0AAN6UDN5-F1
#
_cell.length_a   1.000
_cell.length_b   1.000
_cell.length_c   1.000
_cell.angle_alpha   90.00
_cell.angle_beta   90.00
_cell.angle_gamma   90.00
#
_symmetry.space_group_name_H-M   'P 1'
#
loop_
_entity.id
_entity.type
_entity.pdbx_description
1 polymer ?
#
loop_
_entity_poly.entity_id
_entity_poly.type
_entity_poly.pdbx_seq_one_letter_code
_entity_poly.pdbx_strand_id
1 'polypeptide(L)'
;MFKTLILALAVAAQAPGVLGYQLQPRGVVNRDPYPFCNTKTNPNCIAGGKYLVPILDFSVQRSAGDLAYAKYLPTHNFTLSAWPRGKMPEPCYRWGVTADHWKPADFTMYNVTFTDCAGSPWVVCFNKHSPRTIKQIAKEISRIPAAMRQSTSLYLVYGDQQTDNPQYGGYIGTLAADGLVVGRSVAYFATSLVHETGHAVDSNLASPNAPRPGTGAAFSASPAWRDAVRADGYAVSAYGAGSHVEDFAETGRAVLLDTIYPGGLKALTGNNPNLTQIANQLAAFRKVAGGFYRLDRKCDLRRKFPFPTRLVNV
;
A
#
# COMPACT_ATOMS: atom_id res chain seq x y z
N MET A 1 -20.96 -57.42 -18.49
CA MET A 1 -20.74 -56.64 -17.25
C MET A 1 -19.33 -56.07 -17.30
N PHE A 2 -19.19 -54.74 -17.17
CA PHE A 2 -17.94 -53.95 -17.04
C PHE A 2 -17.01 -53.92 -18.27
N LYS A 3 -16.38 -52.81 -18.67
CA LYS A 3 -16.54 -51.37 -18.42
C LYS A 3 -15.65 -50.70 -19.48
N THR A 4 -16.17 -49.71 -20.18
CA THR A 4 -15.47 -48.83 -21.11
C THR A 4 -14.37 -48.05 -20.37
N LEU A 5 -13.12 -48.08 -20.84
CA LEU A 5 -12.07 -47.17 -20.40
C LEU A 5 -11.49 -46.46 -21.64
N ILE A 6 -11.80 -45.18 -21.74
CA ILE A 6 -11.25 -44.25 -22.72
C ILE A 6 -9.81 -43.97 -22.32
N LEU A 7 -8.86 -44.38 -23.16
CA LEU A 7 -7.44 -44.08 -23.00
C LEU A 7 -7.20 -42.65 -23.49
N ALA A 8 -6.75 -41.79 -22.59
CA ALA A 8 -6.36 -40.41 -22.87
C ALA A 8 -5.18 -40.36 -23.84
N LEU A 9 -5.30 -39.54 -24.88
CA LEU A 9 -4.17 -39.15 -25.72
C LEU A 9 -3.20 -38.29 -24.89
N ALA A 10 -2.05 -38.88 -24.57
CA ALA A 10 -0.84 -38.14 -24.25
C ALA A 10 -0.17 -37.72 -25.56
N VAL A 11 0.05 -36.43 -25.76
CA VAL A 11 1.01 -35.92 -26.75
C VAL A 11 1.98 -34.97 -26.06
N ALA A 12 3.21 -35.47 -25.98
CA ALA A 12 4.51 -34.80 -25.96
C ALA A 12 4.81 -33.72 -24.92
N ALA A 13 5.64 -34.11 -23.94
CA ALA A 13 6.66 -33.24 -23.37
C ALA A 13 7.77 -32.97 -24.40
N GLN A 14 8.14 -31.70 -24.59
CA GLN A 14 9.48 -31.31 -25.06
C GLN A 14 9.96 -30.02 -24.36
N ALA A 15 11.07 -30.20 -23.65
CA ALA A 15 12.18 -29.33 -23.24
C ALA A 15 12.06 -27.78 -23.06
N PRO A 16 12.80 -27.23 -22.07
CA PRO A 16 12.76 -25.82 -21.65
C PRO A 16 13.77 -24.95 -22.42
N GLY A 17 13.45 -23.67 -22.60
CA GLY A 17 14.45 -22.67 -23.01
C GLY A 17 13.88 -21.58 -23.90
N VAL A 18 13.86 -20.36 -23.36
CA VAL A 18 13.82 -19.08 -24.10
C VAL A 18 12.62 -18.89 -25.05
N LEU A 19 11.57 -18.26 -24.52
CA LEU A 19 10.50 -17.46 -25.17
C LEU A 19 9.12 -17.79 -24.57
N GLY A 20 8.44 -16.75 -24.04
CA GLY A 20 7.02 -16.79 -23.72
C GLY A 20 6.67 -17.17 -22.28
N TYR A 21 6.93 -16.27 -21.32
CA TYR A 21 6.38 -16.42 -19.97
C TYR A 21 4.87 -16.13 -19.97
N GLN A 22 4.08 -17.10 -19.50
CA GLN A 22 2.62 -17.07 -19.48
C GLN A 22 2.03 -16.05 -18.50
N LEU A 23 1.04 -15.31 -18.99
CA LEU A 23 0.19 -14.38 -18.27
C LEU A 23 -0.61 -15.10 -17.17
N GLN A 24 -0.59 -14.59 -15.94
CA GLN A 24 -1.33 -15.18 -14.81
C GLN A 24 -2.62 -14.37 -14.55
N PRO A 25 -3.82 -14.91 -14.81
CA PRO A 25 -5.06 -14.31 -14.33
C PRO A 25 -5.19 -14.52 -12.82
N ARG A 26 -5.52 -13.45 -12.08
CA ARG A 26 -5.82 -13.55 -10.64
C ARG A 26 -7.13 -14.33 -10.45
N GLY A 27 -7.09 -15.37 -9.61
CA GLY A 27 -8.27 -16.10 -9.16
C GLY A 27 -9.35 -15.15 -8.62
N VAL A 28 -10.57 -15.39 -9.06
CA VAL A 28 -11.75 -14.56 -8.81
C VAL A 28 -12.07 -14.52 -7.32
N VAL A 29 -11.83 -13.39 -6.66
CA VAL A 29 -12.55 -13.04 -5.43
C VAL A 29 -13.33 -11.76 -5.73
N ASN A 30 -14.63 -11.96 -5.97
CA ASN A 30 -15.63 -10.94 -6.27
C ASN A 30 -15.64 -9.84 -5.20
N ARG A 31 -15.40 -8.57 -5.60
CA ARG A 31 -15.98 -7.37 -4.93
C ARG A 31 -15.67 -5.99 -5.56
N ASP A 32 -14.98 -5.89 -6.71
CA ASP A 32 -14.87 -4.58 -7.40
C ASP A 32 -16.01 -4.40 -8.41
N PRO A 33 -16.84 -3.33 -8.28
CA PRO A 33 -18.08 -3.18 -9.05
C PRO A 33 -17.90 -2.68 -10.49
N TYR A 34 -16.68 -2.42 -10.98
CA TYR A 34 -16.48 -1.91 -12.34
C TYR A 34 -15.28 -2.53 -13.05
N PRO A 35 -15.41 -2.82 -14.36
CA PRO A 35 -14.29 -3.28 -15.16
C PRO A 35 -13.24 -2.15 -15.28
N PHE A 36 -12.07 -2.38 -14.71
CA PHE A 36 -10.85 -1.55 -14.77
C PHE A 36 -10.35 -1.29 -16.21
N CYS A 37 -10.73 -2.17 -17.14
CA CYS A 37 -10.53 -2.05 -18.58
C CYS A 37 -11.66 -2.74 -19.34
N ASN A 38 -11.76 -2.50 -20.66
CA ASN A 38 -12.77 -3.11 -21.51
C ASN A 38 -12.13 -4.08 -22.53
N THR A 39 -12.54 -5.34 -22.50
CA THR A 39 -12.04 -6.43 -23.38
C THR A 39 -12.33 -6.19 -24.86
N LYS A 40 -13.31 -5.34 -25.20
CA LYS A 40 -13.62 -4.97 -26.59
C LYS A 40 -12.65 -3.92 -27.16
N THR A 41 -12.03 -3.12 -26.30
CA THR A 41 -11.22 -1.96 -26.71
C THR A 41 -9.75 -2.12 -26.33
N ASN A 42 -9.40 -3.11 -25.52
CA ASN A 42 -8.02 -3.36 -25.12
C ASN A 42 -7.71 -4.87 -25.11
N PRO A 43 -6.78 -5.34 -25.96
CA PRO A 43 -6.44 -6.76 -26.07
C PRO A 43 -5.76 -7.33 -24.81
N ASN A 44 -5.21 -6.46 -23.95
CA ASN A 44 -4.60 -6.83 -22.68
C ASN A 44 -5.60 -6.79 -21.52
N CYS A 45 -6.89 -6.61 -21.82
CA CYS A 45 -7.94 -6.70 -20.82
C CYS A 45 -8.47 -8.13 -20.74
N ILE A 46 -8.38 -8.74 -19.56
CA ILE A 46 -8.88 -10.10 -19.29
C ILE A 46 -10.31 -10.07 -18.73
N ALA A 47 -10.92 -11.26 -18.67
CA ALA A 47 -12.25 -11.45 -18.08
C ALA A 47 -12.35 -10.80 -16.68
N GLY A 48 -13.49 -10.15 -16.41
CA GLY A 48 -13.67 -9.31 -15.22
C GLY A 48 -13.14 -7.87 -15.39
N GLY A 49 -12.66 -7.52 -16.58
CA GLY A 49 -12.24 -6.17 -16.91
C GLY A 49 -10.95 -5.75 -16.21
N LYS A 50 -9.96 -6.64 -16.09
CA LYS A 50 -8.67 -6.34 -15.45
C LYS A 50 -7.56 -6.31 -16.49
N TYR A 51 -6.55 -5.47 -16.31
CA TYR A 51 -5.37 -5.54 -17.18
C TYR A 51 -4.54 -6.79 -16.88
N LEU A 52 -3.82 -7.27 -17.89
CA LEU A 52 -2.68 -8.13 -17.68
C LEU A 52 -1.65 -7.42 -16.78
N VAL A 53 -0.85 -8.22 -16.09
CA VAL A 53 0.25 -7.72 -15.26
C VAL A 53 1.58 -8.15 -15.87
N PRO A 54 2.62 -7.30 -15.83
CA PRO A 54 3.96 -7.76 -16.08
C PRO A 54 4.32 -8.75 -14.95
N ILE A 55 5.11 -9.75 -15.27
CA ILE A 55 5.60 -10.72 -14.28
C ILE A 55 6.70 -10.04 -13.47
N LEU A 56 6.31 -9.28 -12.45
CA LEU A 56 7.21 -8.59 -11.54
C LEU A 56 7.03 -9.17 -10.14
N ASP A 57 8.08 -9.80 -9.62
CA ASP A 57 8.06 -10.49 -8.32
C ASP A 57 8.36 -9.52 -7.15
N PHE A 58 7.72 -8.34 -7.14
CA PHE A 58 7.93 -7.38 -6.05
C PHE A 58 6.72 -7.23 -5.13
N SER A 59 5.53 -7.61 -5.58
CA SER A 59 4.29 -7.51 -4.81
C SER A 59 3.86 -8.84 -4.19
N VAL A 60 4.56 -9.94 -4.51
CA VAL A 60 4.26 -11.27 -3.95
C VAL A 60 4.78 -11.33 -2.52
N GLN A 61 3.95 -11.88 -1.61
CA GLN A 61 4.35 -12.13 -0.23
C GLN A 61 5.72 -12.83 -0.16
N ARG A 62 6.66 -12.29 0.63
CA ARG A 62 8.01 -12.85 0.87
C ARG A 62 8.92 -12.87 -0.35
N SER A 63 8.51 -12.26 -1.47
CA SER A 63 9.41 -12.02 -2.59
C SER A 63 10.57 -11.12 -2.20
N ALA A 64 11.59 -11.06 -3.05
CA ALA A 64 12.72 -10.16 -2.84
C ALA A 64 12.28 -8.69 -2.73
N GLY A 65 11.28 -8.26 -3.51
CA GLY A 65 10.76 -6.89 -3.46
C GLY A 65 9.96 -6.62 -2.19
N ASP A 66 9.19 -7.60 -1.72
CA ASP A 66 8.44 -7.48 -0.48
C ASP A 66 9.36 -7.35 0.76
N LEU A 67 10.43 -8.15 0.80
CA LEU A 67 11.42 -8.12 1.87
C LEU A 67 12.35 -6.90 1.79
N ALA A 68 12.51 -6.30 0.60
CA ALA A 68 13.41 -5.19 0.36
C ALA A 68 13.05 -3.94 1.20
N TYR A 69 11.77 -3.65 1.44
CA TYR A 69 11.37 -2.50 2.25
C TYR A 69 11.88 -2.60 3.69
N ALA A 70 11.73 -3.77 4.32
CA ALA A 70 12.22 -3.98 5.68
C ALA A 70 13.75 -4.00 5.75
N LYS A 71 14.42 -4.47 4.67
CA LYS A 71 15.87 -4.61 4.59
C LYS A 71 16.59 -3.30 4.28
N TYR A 72 16.13 -2.53 3.30
CA TYR A 72 16.87 -1.42 2.72
C TYR A 72 16.34 -0.03 3.11
N LEU A 73 15.10 0.10 3.61
CA LEU A 73 14.66 1.40 4.13
C LEU A 73 15.41 1.75 5.43
N PRO A 74 15.98 2.96 5.53
CA PRO A 74 16.63 3.41 6.76
C PRO A 74 15.60 3.54 7.88
N THR A 75 16.04 3.42 9.12
CA THR A 75 15.22 3.73 10.30
C THR A 75 15.64 5.09 10.83
N HIS A 76 14.68 5.94 11.20
CA HIS A 76 14.95 7.24 11.81
C HIS A 76 14.66 7.21 13.31
N ASN A 77 15.41 8.00 14.07
CA ASN A 77 15.18 8.12 15.52
C ASN A 77 13.84 8.80 15.78
N PHE A 78 13.21 8.44 16.91
CA PHE A 78 11.93 8.99 17.30
C PHE A 78 11.81 9.14 18.82
N THR A 79 10.94 10.05 19.24
CA THR A 79 10.49 10.17 20.62
C THR A 79 9.01 9.80 20.74
N LEU A 80 8.62 9.30 21.91
CA LEU A 80 7.26 8.87 22.22
C LEU A 80 6.78 9.61 23.48
N SER A 81 5.57 10.15 23.44
CA SER A 81 4.89 10.65 24.63
C SER A 81 3.42 10.23 24.61
N ALA A 82 2.98 9.51 25.64
CA ALA A 82 1.57 9.15 25.80
C ALA A 82 0.74 10.38 26.18
N TRP A 83 -0.49 10.46 25.67
CA TRP A 83 -1.45 11.45 26.12
C TRP A 83 -2.01 11.07 27.49
N PRO A 84 -2.48 12.05 28.29
CA PRO A 84 -3.37 11.78 29.40
C PRO A 84 -4.61 11.00 28.92
N ARG A 85 -5.17 10.17 29.79
CA ARG A 85 -6.42 9.45 29.52
C ARG A 85 -7.59 10.44 29.34
N GLY A 86 -8.64 9.97 28.65
CA GLY A 86 -9.91 10.70 28.54
C GLY A 86 -10.14 11.41 27.22
N LYS A 87 -9.17 11.40 26.29
CA LYS A 87 -9.33 11.98 24.94
C LYS A 87 -8.82 11.05 23.85
N MET A 88 -9.56 11.03 22.75
CA MET A 88 -9.26 10.21 21.59
C MET A 88 -9.58 10.98 20.29
N PRO A 89 -8.78 10.87 19.21
CA PRO A 89 -9.16 11.41 17.92
C PRO A 89 -10.46 10.78 17.42
N GLU A 90 -11.40 11.57 16.88
CA GLU A 90 -12.67 11.04 16.38
C GLU A 90 -12.51 9.88 15.39
N PRO A 91 -11.56 9.89 14.43
CA PRO A 91 -11.40 8.75 13.54
C PRO A 91 -10.99 7.46 14.27
N CYS A 92 -10.16 7.57 15.31
CA CYS A 92 -9.76 6.42 16.13
C CYS A 92 -10.96 5.90 16.95
N TYR A 93 -11.81 6.78 17.47
CA TYR A 93 -13.04 6.37 18.15
C TYR A 93 -14.03 5.71 17.19
N ARG A 94 -14.35 6.37 16.07
CA ARG A 94 -15.31 5.87 15.09
C ARG A 94 -14.91 4.49 14.55
N TRP A 95 -13.65 4.31 14.17
CA TRP A 95 -13.21 3.07 13.55
C TRP A 95 -12.84 2.01 14.58
N GLY A 96 -12.05 2.34 15.60
CA GLY A 96 -11.65 1.39 16.63
C GLY A 96 -12.82 0.98 17.53
N VAL A 97 -13.57 1.95 18.06
CA VAL A 97 -14.61 1.71 19.07
C VAL A 97 -15.96 1.41 18.43
N THR A 98 -16.45 2.27 17.53
CA THR A 98 -17.81 2.11 16.99
C THR A 98 -17.89 1.00 15.94
N ALA A 99 -16.99 1.01 14.96
CA ALA A 99 -17.02 0.04 13.86
C ALA A 99 -16.46 -1.33 14.27
N ASP A 100 -15.30 -1.35 14.95
CA ASP A 100 -14.60 -2.59 15.30
C ASP A 100 -14.81 -3.00 16.77
N HIS A 101 -15.71 -2.33 17.48
CA HIS A 101 -16.19 -2.70 18.81
C HIS A 101 -15.12 -2.80 19.91
N TRP A 102 -13.96 -2.17 19.75
CA TRP A 102 -12.93 -2.16 20.80
C TRP A 102 -13.33 -1.28 21.97
N LYS A 103 -12.87 -1.64 23.18
CA LYS A 103 -13.12 -0.81 24.37
C LYS A 103 -12.27 0.46 24.30
N PRO A 104 -12.82 1.66 24.51
CA PRO A 104 -12.04 2.90 24.53
C PRO A 104 -10.87 2.85 25.51
N ALA A 105 -11.08 2.21 26.68
CA ALA A 105 -10.07 2.06 27.74
C ALA A 105 -8.85 1.22 27.34
N ASP A 106 -8.92 0.45 26.25
CA ASP A 106 -7.81 -0.37 25.76
C ASP A 106 -6.86 0.41 24.85
N PHE A 107 -7.23 1.65 24.48
CA PHE A 107 -6.41 2.52 23.66
C PHE A 107 -5.59 3.51 24.48
N THR A 108 -4.38 3.77 24.00
CA THR A 108 -3.50 4.86 24.44
C THR A 108 -3.07 5.66 23.22
N MET A 109 -3.23 6.99 23.28
CA MET A 109 -2.75 7.86 22.21
C MET A 109 -1.29 8.21 22.47
N TYR A 110 -0.46 8.12 21.44
CA TYR A 110 0.94 8.52 21.50
C TYR A 110 1.22 9.62 20.49
N ASN A 111 1.92 10.67 20.91
CA ASN A 111 2.66 11.51 19.99
C ASN A 111 3.97 10.80 19.64
N VAL A 112 4.25 10.69 18.35
CA VAL A 112 5.50 10.16 17.81
C VAL A 112 6.16 11.27 17.01
N THR A 113 7.35 11.69 17.43
CA THR A 113 8.12 12.73 16.71
C THR A 113 9.37 12.10 16.13
N PHE A 114 9.55 12.19 14.82
CA PHE A 114 10.71 11.63 14.12
C PHE A 114 11.76 12.72 13.86
N THR A 115 13.04 12.36 13.95
CA THR A 115 14.15 13.33 13.81
C THR A 115 14.29 13.94 12.41
N ASP A 116 13.82 13.23 11.38
CA ASP A 116 13.76 13.62 9.96
C ASP A 116 12.51 14.47 9.61
N CYS A 117 11.57 14.61 10.54
CA CYS A 117 10.44 15.55 10.49
C CYS A 117 10.16 16.13 11.88
N ALA A 118 11.07 16.99 12.36
CA ALA A 118 10.88 17.70 13.62
C ALA A 118 9.80 18.78 13.50
N GLY A 119 9.09 19.06 14.60
CA GLY A 119 8.17 20.20 14.73
C GLY A 119 6.68 19.88 14.64
N SER A 120 6.30 18.66 14.23
CA SER A 120 4.90 18.23 14.32
C SER A 120 4.82 16.71 14.52
N PRO A 121 4.28 16.22 15.65
CA PRO A 121 4.16 14.79 15.91
C PRO A 121 3.12 14.14 15.00
N TRP A 122 3.25 12.84 14.78
CA TRP A 122 2.15 11.97 14.36
C TRP A 122 1.46 11.43 15.59
N VAL A 123 0.15 11.23 15.51
CA VAL A 123 -0.61 10.58 16.57
C VAL A 123 -0.77 9.11 16.22
N VAL A 124 -0.44 8.23 17.16
CA VAL A 124 -0.70 6.79 17.05
C VAL A 124 -1.75 6.43 18.09
N CYS A 125 -2.93 6.06 17.63
CA CYS A 125 -3.98 5.45 18.43
C CYS A 125 -3.66 3.98 18.60
N PHE A 126 -3.07 3.62 19.74
CA PHE A 126 -2.50 2.30 19.99
C PHE A 126 -3.37 1.50 20.97
N ASN A 127 -3.90 0.37 20.53
CA ASN A 127 -4.61 -0.57 21.39
C ASN A 127 -3.63 -1.56 22.05
N LYS A 128 -3.84 -1.85 23.34
CA LYS A 128 -2.99 -2.77 24.12
C LYS A 128 -2.92 -4.20 23.56
N HIS A 129 -3.90 -4.60 22.75
CA HIS A 129 -3.95 -5.91 22.10
C HIS A 129 -3.17 -5.98 20.78
N SER A 130 -2.50 -4.90 20.36
CA SER A 130 -1.60 -4.95 19.20
C SER A 130 -0.50 -6.02 19.40
N PRO A 131 -0.18 -6.84 18.39
CA PRO A 131 0.89 -7.85 18.48
C PRO A 131 2.30 -7.23 18.47
N ARG A 132 2.40 -5.91 18.28
CA ARG A 132 3.66 -5.16 18.30
C ARG A 132 3.59 -4.10 19.38
N THR A 133 4.70 -3.86 20.05
CA THR A 133 4.85 -2.73 20.98
C THR A 133 4.77 -1.40 20.22
N ILE A 134 4.36 -0.33 20.90
CA ILE A 134 4.38 1.03 20.33
C ILE A 134 5.77 1.42 19.78
N LYS A 135 6.86 0.96 20.41
CA LYS A 135 8.23 1.20 19.92
C LYS A 135 8.49 0.51 18.59
N GLN A 136 8.04 -0.73 18.41
CA GLN A 136 8.14 -1.44 17.13
C GLN A 136 7.31 -0.74 16.06
N ILE A 137 6.08 -0.33 16.38
CA ILE A 137 5.22 0.42 15.46
C ILE A 137 5.88 1.73 15.00
N ALA A 138 6.35 2.54 15.95
CA ALA A 138 7.05 3.78 15.64
C ALA A 138 8.32 3.54 14.82
N LYS A 139 9.08 2.46 15.10
CA LYS A 139 10.24 2.07 14.29
C LYS A 139 9.84 1.80 12.83
N GLU A 140 8.77 1.07 12.58
CA GLU A 140 8.34 0.78 11.21
C GLU A 140 7.81 2.02 10.49
N ILE A 141 7.03 2.87 11.17
CA ILE A 141 6.58 4.16 10.62
C ILE A 141 7.79 5.05 10.26
N SER A 142 8.85 5.03 11.08
CA SER A 142 10.06 5.80 10.84
C SER A 142 10.80 5.38 9.55
N ARG A 143 10.51 4.22 8.97
CA ARG A 143 11.12 3.77 7.72
C ARG A 143 10.51 4.40 6.48
N ILE A 144 9.27 4.88 6.59
CA ILE A 144 8.59 5.52 5.47
C ILE A 144 9.27 6.86 5.19
N PRO A 145 9.65 7.21 3.94
CA PRO A 145 10.34 8.45 3.63
C PRO A 145 9.60 9.67 4.22
N ALA A 146 10.32 10.63 4.82
CA ALA A 146 9.69 11.73 5.56
C ALA A 146 8.71 12.54 4.70
N ALA A 147 9.08 12.82 3.45
CA ALA A 147 8.25 13.56 2.50
C ALA A 147 7.01 12.78 2.03
N MET A 148 7.04 11.45 2.10
CA MET A 148 5.87 10.58 1.88
C MET A 148 5.02 10.52 3.14
N ARG A 149 5.63 10.26 4.30
CA ARG A 149 4.97 10.12 5.61
C ARG A 149 4.18 11.36 6.04
N GLN A 150 4.54 12.55 5.55
CA GLN A 150 3.79 13.78 5.81
C GLN A 150 2.39 13.79 5.18
N SER A 151 2.06 12.84 4.29
CA SER A 151 0.71 12.69 3.73
C SER A 151 -0.31 12.21 4.77
N THR A 152 0.15 11.77 5.95
CA THR A 152 -0.70 11.33 7.06
C THR A 152 -0.39 12.11 8.34
N SER A 153 -1.29 12.01 9.31
CA SER A 153 -1.13 12.59 10.65
C SER A 153 -1.55 11.65 11.77
N LEU A 154 -2.30 10.59 11.46
CA LEU A 154 -2.87 9.64 12.40
C LEU A 154 -2.64 8.19 11.94
N TYR A 155 -2.19 7.34 12.86
CA TYR A 155 -2.17 5.89 12.70
C TYR A 155 -3.09 5.26 13.74
N LEU A 156 -3.89 4.29 13.32
CA LEU A 156 -4.76 3.52 14.17
C LEU A 156 -4.22 2.09 14.23
N VAL A 157 -3.86 1.59 15.40
CA VAL A 157 -3.13 0.33 15.54
C VAL A 157 -3.79 -0.51 16.60
N TYR A 158 -4.38 -1.63 16.18
CA TYR A 158 -4.97 -2.59 17.10
C TYR A 158 -4.74 -4.02 16.63
N GLY A 159 -4.89 -4.95 17.57
CA GLY A 159 -4.77 -6.38 17.30
C GLY A 159 -6.05 -6.95 16.71
N ASP A 160 -6.25 -8.23 16.94
CA ASP A 160 -7.52 -8.90 16.70
C ASP A 160 -8.26 -9.02 18.04
N GLN A 161 -9.57 -8.77 18.05
CA GLN A 161 -10.41 -9.06 19.22
C GLN A 161 -10.50 -10.56 19.47
N GLN A 162 -10.35 -11.36 18.41
CA GLN A 162 -10.41 -12.81 18.46
C GLN A 162 -9.00 -13.36 18.71
N THR A 163 -8.70 -13.61 19.99
CA THR A 163 -7.73 -14.64 20.36
C THR A 163 -8.07 -16.01 19.76
N ASP A 164 -9.28 -16.15 19.23
CA ASP A 164 -9.98 -17.40 18.92
C ASP A 164 -9.94 -17.73 17.41
N ASN A 165 -9.48 -16.80 16.57
CA ASN A 165 -9.32 -17.02 15.13
C ASN A 165 -7.86 -16.91 14.70
N PRO A 166 -7.09 -18.01 14.76
CA PRO A 166 -5.71 -18.03 14.29
C PRO A 166 -5.57 -17.83 12.77
N GLN A 167 -6.68 -17.81 12.01
CA GLN A 167 -6.69 -17.55 10.56
C GLN A 167 -6.91 -16.07 10.22
N TYR A 168 -7.28 -15.21 11.18
CA TYR A 168 -7.44 -13.78 10.93
C TYR A 168 -6.06 -13.12 10.81
N GLY A 169 -5.63 -12.90 9.56
CA GLY A 169 -4.31 -12.35 9.20
C GLY A 169 -4.12 -10.86 9.51
N GLY A 170 -5.14 -10.20 10.05
CA GLY A 170 -5.20 -8.75 10.19
C GLY A 170 -5.44 -8.04 8.86
N TYR A 171 -5.83 -6.77 8.94
CA TYR A 171 -5.97 -5.87 7.78
C TYR A 171 -5.08 -4.65 7.98
N ILE A 172 -4.52 -4.14 6.88
CA ILE A 172 -3.88 -2.83 6.82
C ILE A 172 -4.64 -2.06 5.76
N GLY A 173 -5.03 -0.82 6.05
CA GLY A 173 -5.82 -0.01 5.14
C GLY A 173 -5.74 1.48 5.41
N THR A 174 -6.04 2.27 4.38
CA THR A 174 -6.11 3.73 4.43
C THR A 174 -7.56 4.19 4.55
N LEU A 175 -7.88 4.93 5.60
CA LEU A 175 -9.23 5.48 5.80
C LEU A 175 -9.25 6.98 5.51
N ALA A 176 -9.99 7.37 4.48
CA ALA A 176 -10.26 8.77 4.13
C ALA A 176 -9.00 9.66 4.06
N ALA A 177 -7.88 9.08 3.60
CA ALA A 177 -6.57 9.71 3.51
C ALA A 177 -5.88 10.10 4.85
N ASP A 178 -6.52 9.83 6.00
CA ASP A 178 -6.06 10.30 7.33
C ASP A 178 -5.74 9.16 8.30
N GLY A 179 -6.59 8.13 8.34
CA GLY A 179 -6.58 7.09 9.37
C GLY A 179 -5.99 5.80 8.84
N LEU A 180 -4.68 5.63 8.97
CA LEU A 180 -4.03 4.39 8.53
C LEU A 180 -4.15 3.31 9.60
N VAL A 181 -4.95 2.27 9.35
CA VAL A 181 -5.19 1.17 10.31
C VAL A 181 -4.18 0.06 10.12
N VAL A 182 -3.55 -0.45 11.18
CA VAL A 182 -2.57 -1.54 11.07
C VAL A 182 -2.81 -2.68 12.07
N GLY A 183 -3.33 -3.80 11.54
CA GLY A 183 -3.58 -5.08 12.22
C GLY A 183 -2.46 -6.13 12.09
N ARG A 184 -2.78 -7.40 12.45
CA ARG A 184 -1.93 -8.56 12.81
C ARG A 184 -0.75 -8.98 11.91
N SER A 185 -0.45 -8.31 10.80
CA SER A 185 0.56 -8.79 9.85
C SER A 185 2.00 -8.65 10.39
N VAL A 186 2.55 -9.75 10.88
CA VAL A 186 3.95 -9.84 11.34
C VAL A 186 4.95 -9.85 10.18
N ALA A 187 4.54 -10.33 8.99
CA ALA A 187 5.45 -10.50 7.86
C ALA A 187 5.39 -9.37 6.81
N TYR A 188 4.32 -8.55 6.78
CA TYR A 188 4.09 -7.57 5.70
C TYR A 188 3.87 -6.13 6.20
N PHE A 189 4.41 -5.79 7.35
CA PHE A 189 4.11 -4.49 7.96
C PHE A 189 4.72 -3.31 7.17
N ALA A 190 6.03 -3.33 6.87
CA ALA A 190 6.69 -2.22 6.18
C ALA A 190 6.20 -2.05 4.74
N THR A 191 6.09 -3.16 4.01
CA THR A 191 5.59 -3.23 2.62
C THR A 191 4.14 -2.72 2.49
N SER A 192 3.23 -3.11 3.40
CA SER A 192 1.87 -2.59 3.43
C SER A 192 1.83 -1.14 3.90
N LEU A 193 2.64 -0.72 4.88
CA LEU A 193 2.72 0.69 5.25
C LEU A 193 3.11 1.58 4.07
N VAL A 194 4.02 1.13 3.20
CA VAL A 194 4.38 1.86 1.98
C VAL A 194 3.18 1.91 1.04
N HIS A 195 2.50 0.79 0.79
CA HIS A 195 1.27 0.74 -0.03
C HIS A 195 0.26 1.78 0.46
N GLU A 196 -0.10 1.70 1.72
CA GLU A 196 -1.18 2.49 2.31
C GLU A 196 -0.80 3.97 2.44
N THR A 197 0.46 4.28 2.77
CA THR A 197 0.91 5.67 2.70
C THR A 197 0.89 6.20 1.26
N GLY A 198 0.98 5.32 0.25
CA GLY A 198 0.80 5.65 -1.15
C GLY A 198 -0.60 6.16 -1.46
N HIS A 199 -1.65 5.54 -0.91
CA HIS A 199 -3.03 6.05 -0.99
C HIS A 199 -3.17 7.45 -0.38
N ALA A 200 -2.50 7.69 0.76
CA ALA A 200 -2.47 9.01 1.37
C ALA A 200 -1.72 10.03 0.50
N VAL A 201 -0.59 9.66 -0.14
CA VAL A 201 0.10 10.53 -1.09
C VAL A 201 -0.81 10.88 -2.27
N ASP A 202 -1.50 9.88 -2.85
CA ASP A 202 -2.42 10.05 -3.97
C ASP A 202 -3.50 11.12 -3.68
N SER A 203 -4.11 11.00 -2.50
CA SER A 203 -5.23 11.85 -2.09
C SER A 203 -4.80 13.22 -1.56
N ASN A 204 -3.66 13.30 -0.85
CA ASN A 204 -3.32 14.49 -0.08
C ASN A 204 -2.19 15.34 -0.67
N LEU A 205 -1.26 14.73 -1.41
CA LEU A 205 -0.05 15.40 -1.89
C LEU A 205 0.02 15.46 -3.43
N ALA A 206 -0.39 14.40 -4.10
CA ALA A 206 -0.39 14.28 -5.56
C ALA A 206 -1.69 14.79 -6.19
N SER A 207 -2.78 14.89 -5.40
CA SER A 207 -4.07 15.40 -5.87
C SER A 207 -3.91 16.74 -6.60
N PRO A 208 -4.61 16.96 -7.73
CA PRO A 208 -4.64 18.26 -8.40
C PRO A 208 -5.09 19.42 -7.51
N ASN A 209 -5.85 19.10 -6.44
CA ASN A 209 -6.35 20.07 -5.46
C ASN A 209 -5.52 20.06 -4.16
N ALA A 210 -4.36 19.40 -4.14
CA ALA A 210 -3.50 19.37 -2.98
C ALA A 210 -2.94 20.77 -2.63
N PRO A 211 -2.73 21.08 -1.34
CA PRO A 211 -3.17 20.35 -0.17
C PRO A 211 -4.58 20.81 0.23
N ARG A 212 -5.62 20.00 -0.01
CA ARG A 212 -6.94 20.20 0.59
C ARG A 212 -7.47 18.89 1.18
N PRO A 213 -7.31 18.70 2.50
CA PRO A 213 -7.87 17.57 3.23
C PRO A 213 -9.32 17.27 2.87
N GLY A 214 -9.63 16.01 2.58
CA GLY A 214 -11.00 15.51 2.42
C GLY A 214 -11.82 16.09 1.26
N THR A 215 -11.22 16.88 0.37
CA THR A 215 -11.94 17.58 -0.73
C THR A 215 -11.27 17.46 -2.11
N GLY A 216 -10.06 16.89 -2.18
CA GLY A 216 -9.37 16.64 -3.44
C GLY A 216 -9.75 15.30 -4.07
N ALA A 217 -10.04 15.29 -5.37
CA ALA A 217 -10.02 14.04 -6.13
C ALA A 217 -8.58 13.51 -6.14
N ALA A 218 -8.40 12.22 -5.84
CA ALA A 218 -7.10 11.55 -5.92
C ALA A 218 -6.49 11.71 -7.33
N PHE A 219 -5.17 11.79 -7.44
CA PHE A 219 -4.51 11.86 -8.75
C PHE A 219 -4.80 10.62 -9.60
N SER A 220 -4.93 9.45 -8.97
CA SER A 220 -5.34 8.20 -9.63
C SER A 220 -6.71 8.27 -10.31
N ALA A 221 -7.58 9.19 -9.89
CA ALA A 221 -8.87 9.43 -10.54
C ALA A 221 -8.77 10.35 -11.77
N SER A 222 -7.63 11.00 -11.99
CA SER A 222 -7.44 11.97 -13.08
C SER A 222 -7.30 11.30 -14.46
N PRO A 223 -7.65 11.99 -15.56
CA PRO A 223 -7.37 11.50 -16.92
C PRO A 223 -5.88 11.22 -17.13
N ALA A 224 -4.99 12.06 -16.59
CA ALA A 224 -3.55 11.89 -16.73
C ALA A 224 -3.05 10.53 -16.20
N TRP A 225 -3.55 10.07 -15.05
CA TRP A 225 -3.22 8.74 -14.55
C TRP A 225 -3.87 7.63 -15.39
N ARG A 226 -5.18 7.75 -15.66
CA ARG A 226 -5.92 6.73 -16.42
C ARG A 226 -5.36 6.51 -17.81
N ASP A 227 -4.90 7.58 -18.47
CA ASP A 227 -4.30 7.51 -19.79
C ASP A 227 -2.90 6.89 -19.76
N ALA A 228 -2.12 7.10 -18.68
CA ALA A 228 -0.86 6.41 -18.48
C ALA A 228 -1.06 4.89 -18.32
N VAL A 229 -2.00 4.47 -17.47
CA VAL A 229 -2.37 3.05 -17.30
C VAL A 229 -2.87 2.45 -18.62
N ARG A 230 -3.68 3.20 -19.38
CA ARG A 230 -4.20 2.76 -20.69
C ARG A 230 -3.12 2.64 -21.76
N ALA A 231 -2.17 3.57 -21.79
CA ALA A 231 -1.07 3.60 -22.74
C ALA A 231 -0.10 2.42 -22.54
N ASP A 232 0.10 2.04 -21.29
CA ASP A 232 0.80 0.80 -20.94
C ASP A 232 -0.05 -0.42 -21.30
N GLY A 233 -1.34 -0.41 -20.93
CA GLY A 233 -2.22 -1.56 -21.12
C GLY A 233 -1.90 -2.71 -20.16
N TYR A 234 -1.16 -2.44 -19.08
CA TYR A 234 -0.81 -3.37 -18.01
C TYR A 234 -0.95 -2.66 -16.67
N ALA A 235 -1.22 -3.39 -15.59
CA ALA A 235 -1.12 -2.86 -14.22
C ALA A 235 0.24 -3.21 -13.61
N VAL A 236 0.76 -2.40 -12.69
CA VAL A 236 2.10 -2.60 -12.11
C VAL A 236 2.23 -3.89 -11.28
N SER A 237 1.10 -4.41 -10.75
CA SER A 237 1.06 -5.63 -9.96
C SER A 237 -0.33 -6.30 -9.99
N ALA A 238 -0.41 -7.55 -9.54
CA ALA A 238 -1.67 -8.28 -9.43
C ALA A 238 -2.65 -7.66 -8.41
N TYR A 239 -2.13 -6.90 -7.44
CA TYR A 239 -2.97 -6.13 -6.52
C TYR A 239 -3.45 -4.84 -7.19
N GLY A 240 -2.55 -4.11 -7.86
CA GLY A 240 -2.85 -2.88 -8.60
C GLY A 240 -3.88 -3.08 -9.72
N ALA A 241 -3.91 -4.27 -10.33
CA ALA A 241 -4.90 -4.62 -11.35
C ALA A 241 -6.38 -4.60 -10.88
N GLY A 242 -6.64 -4.35 -9.59
CA GLY A 242 -7.99 -4.18 -9.04
C GLY A 242 -8.63 -2.83 -9.37
N SER A 243 -7.88 -1.73 -9.31
CA SER A 243 -8.42 -0.38 -9.56
C SER A 243 -7.31 0.66 -9.77
N HIS A 244 -7.67 1.87 -10.25
CA HIS A 244 -6.67 2.91 -10.51
C HIS A 244 -5.98 3.40 -9.23
N VAL A 245 -6.71 3.38 -8.12
CA VAL A 245 -6.18 3.82 -6.81
C VAL A 245 -5.19 2.79 -6.27
N GLU A 246 -5.50 1.49 -6.40
CA GLU A 246 -4.55 0.42 -6.02
C GLU A 246 -3.32 0.39 -6.92
N ASP A 247 -3.52 0.58 -8.22
CA ASP A 247 -2.42 0.63 -9.18
C ASP A 247 -1.46 1.80 -8.91
N PHE A 248 -1.98 2.96 -8.49
CA PHE A 248 -1.16 4.10 -8.09
C PHE A 248 -0.32 3.79 -6.84
N ALA A 249 -0.93 3.20 -5.79
CA ALA A 249 -0.23 2.81 -4.57
C ALA A 249 0.85 1.76 -4.84
N GLU A 250 0.55 0.75 -5.66
CA GLU A 250 1.51 -0.27 -6.09
C GLU A 250 2.61 0.30 -6.99
N THR A 251 2.32 1.34 -7.79
CA THR A 251 3.34 2.02 -8.59
C THR A 251 4.30 2.79 -7.70
N GLY A 252 3.80 3.42 -6.63
CA GLY A 252 4.62 4.06 -5.62
C GLY A 252 5.58 3.08 -4.94
N ARG A 253 5.10 1.87 -4.63
CA ARG A 253 5.94 0.77 -4.17
C ARG A 253 7.07 0.45 -5.15
N ALA A 254 6.75 0.26 -6.43
CA ALA A 254 7.76 0.01 -7.46
C ALA A 254 8.80 1.14 -7.55
N VAL A 255 8.36 2.41 -7.54
CA VAL A 255 9.26 3.57 -7.57
C VAL A 255 10.16 3.65 -6.34
N LEU A 256 9.65 3.31 -5.15
CA LEU A 256 10.48 3.23 -3.95
C LEU A 256 11.54 2.13 -4.07
N LEU A 257 11.15 0.95 -4.56
CA LEU A 257 12.08 -0.17 -4.79
C LEU A 257 13.19 0.19 -5.77
N ASP A 258 12.86 0.94 -6.82
CA ASP A 258 13.85 1.44 -7.78
C ASP A 258 14.93 2.31 -7.11
N THR A 259 14.57 2.96 -6.01
CA THR A 259 15.46 3.82 -5.23
C THR A 259 16.26 3.05 -4.17
N ILE A 260 15.62 2.09 -3.49
CA ILE A 260 16.22 1.44 -2.30
C ILE A 260 16.90 0.11 -2.59
N TYR A 261 16.49 -0.60 -3.64
CA TYR A 261 17.07 -1.89 -3.97
C TYR A 261 18.41 -1.68 -4.70
N PRO A 262 19.49 -2.38 -4.32
CA PRO A 262 20.76 -2.27 -5.05
C PRO A 262 20.59 -2.61 -6.54
N GLY A 263 20.84 -1.63 -7.41
CA GLY A 263 20.64 -1.75 -8.86
C GLY A 263 19.20 -1.53 -9.35
N GLY A 264 18.30 -1.07 -8.47
CA GLY A 264 16.93 -0.66 -8.77
C GLY A 264 16.01 -1.79 -9.19
N LEU A 265 14.87 -1.44 -9.80
CA LEU A 265 13.88 -2.40 -10.27
C LEU A 265 14.46 -3.34 -11.32
N LYS A 266 15.36 -2.84 -12.16
CA LYS A 266 16.03 -3.63 -13.19
C LYS A 266 16.83 -4.78 -12.56
N ALA A 267 17.63 -4.53 -11.53
CA ALA A 267 18.32 -5.60 -10.82
C ALA A 267 17.36 -6.51 -10.05
N LEU A 268 16.35 -5.94 -9.36
CA LEU A 268 15.37 -6.70 -8.58
C LEU A 268 14.65 -7.76 -9.44
N THR A 269 14.31 -7.38 -10.67
CA THR A 269 13.54 -8.20 -11.60
C THR A 269 14.42 -9.07 -12.51
N GLY A 270 15.74 -9.08 -12.32
CA GLY A 270 16.66 -9.85 -13.16
C GLY A 270 16.74 -9.33 -14.60
N ASN A 271 16.69 -8.01 -14.80
CA ASN A 271 16.62 -7.34 -16.09
C ASN A 271 15.38 -7.71 -16.91
N ASN A 272 14.24 -7.93 -16.25
CA ASN A 272 13.02 -8.33 -16.94
C ASN A 272 12.62 -7.28 -18.00
N PRO A 273 12.57 -7.66 -19.30
CA PRO A 273 12.18 -6.73 -20.36
C PRO A 273 10.76 -6.19 -20.20
N ASN A 274 9.89 -6.89 -19.45
CA ASN A 274 8.51 -6.47 -19.18
C ASN A 274 8.41 -5.21 -18.31
N LEU A 275 9.50 -4.70 -17.73
CA LEU A 275 9.48 -3.41 -17.05
C LEU A 275 9.06 -2.26 -17.99
N THR A 276 9.25 -2.40 -19.30
CA THR A 276 8.79 -1.41 -20.29
C THR A 276 7.27 -1.37 -20.44
N GLN A 277 6.57 -2.43 -20.02
CA GLN A 277 5.11 -2.54 -20.09
C GLN A 277 4.39 -1.61 -19.10
N ILE A 278 5.11 -1.02 -18.14
CA ILE A 278 4.58 -0.10 -17.13
C ILE A 278 5.30 1.27 -17.16
N ALA A 279 5.95 1.58 -18.27
CA ALA A 279 6.82 2.76 -18.37
C ALA A 279 6.04 4.07 -18.24
N ASN A 280 4.82 4.14 -18.79
CA ASN A 280 4.00 5.34 -18.72
C ASN A 280 3.48 5.59 -17.29
N GLN A 281 3.05 4.55 -16.59
CA GLN A 281 2.69 4.61 -15.16
C GLN A 281 3.87 5.09 -14.31
N LEU A 282 5.05 4.48 -14.47
CA LEU A 282 6.25 4.89 -13.74
C LEU A 282 6.63 6.35 -14.03
N ALA A 283 6.53 6.79 -15.29
CA ALA A 283 6.81 8.16 -15.68
C ALA A 283 5.79 9.16 -15.10
N ALA A 284 4.50 8.86 -15.20
CA ALA A 284 3.42 9.68 -14.64
C ALA A 284 3.54 9.80 -13.12
N PHE A 285 3.81 8.69 -12.43
CA PHE A 285 4.02 8.69 -10.99
C PHE A 285 5.23 9.52 -10.60
N ARG A 286 6.39 9.32 -11.24
CA ARG A 286 7.62 10.07 -10.92
C ARG A 286 7.43 11.57 -11.11
N LYS A 287 6.68 11.97 -12.13
CA LYS A 287 6.37 13.39 -12.41
C LYS A 287 5.59 14.06 -11.27
N VAL A 288 4.62 13.37 -10.67
CA VAL A 288 3.67 13.98 -9.71
C VAL A 288 4.02 13.67 -8.26
N ALA A 289 4.40 12.41 -7.96
CA ALA A 289 4.62 11.92 -6.61
C ALA A 289 6.06 11.50 -6.33
N GLY A 290 6.90 11.32 -7.35
CA GLY A 290 8.27 10.78 -7.20
C GLY A 290 9.13 11.54 -6.18
N GLY A 291 8.95 12.86 -6.05
CA GLY A 291 9.66 13.67 -5.06
C GLY A 291 9.38 13.27 -3.61
N PHE A 292 8.20 12.72 -3.30
CA PHE A 292 7.84 12.30 -1.94
C PHE A 292 8.48 10.97 -1.54
N TYR A 293 8.85 10.15 -2.53
CA TYR A 293 9.41 8.82 -2.34
C TYR A 293 10.94 8.79 -2.20
N ARG A 294 11.59 9.96 -2.27
CA ARG A 294 13.04 10.08 -2.13
C ARG A 294 13.46 10.03 -0.65
N LEU A 295 14.55 9.30 -0.37
CA LEU A 295 15.09 9.15 0.99
C LEU A 295 15.80 10.39 1.52
N ASP A 296 16.29 11.27 0.65
CA ASP A 296 17.02 12.48 1.01
C ASP A 296 16.11 13.68 1.32
N ARG A 297 14.80 13.54 1.10
CA ARG A 297 13.83 14.61 1.26
C ARG A 297 13.34 14.69 2.69
N LYS A 298 13.51 15.86 3.28
CA LYS A 298 12.89 16.21 4.57
C LYS A 298 11.41 16.51 4.40
N CYS A 299 10.71 16.42 5.52
CA CYS A 299 9.34 16.85 5.70
C CYS A 299 9.16 18.35 5.42
N ASP A 300 8.13 18.72 4.68
CA ASP A 300 7.63 20.09 4.53
C ASP A 300 6.38 20.25 5.38
N LEU A 301 6.52 20.88 6.56
CA LEU A 301 5.41 21.07 7.50
C LEU A 301 4.24 21.85 6.91
N ARG A 302 4.45 22.65 5.85
CA ARG A 302 3.37 23.38 5.15
C ARG A 302 2.50 22.45 4.31
N ARG A 303 3.03 21.29 3.95
CA ARG A 303 2.34 20.24 3.18
C ARG A 303 1.95 19.05 4.06
N LYS A 304 2.35 19.05 5.34
CA LYS A 304 1.98 17.99 6.26
C LYS A 304 0.47 17.98 6.41
N PHE A 305 -0.10 16.81 6.24
CA PHE A 305 -1.51 16.60 6.44
C PHE A 305 -1.91 16.99 7.87
N PRO A 306 -2.97 17.78 8.06
CA PRO A 306 -3.35 18.23 9.39
C PRO A 306 -3.83 17.07 10.26
N PHE A 307 -3.58 17.18 11.56
CA PHE A 307 -4.17 16.25 12.53
C PHE A 307 -5.69 16.51 12.64
N PRO A 308 -6.54 15.46 12.72
CA PRO A 308 -7.98 15.63 12.93
C PRO A 308 -8.26 16.48 14.17
N THR A 309 -8.93 17.61 13.99
CA THR A 309 -9.16 18.58 15.08
C THR A 309 -10.23 18.13 16.07
N ARG A 310 -11.12 17.21 15.65
CA ARG A 310 -12.18 16.70 16.52
C ARG A 310 -11.65 15.60 17.43
N LEU A 311 -11.70 15.87 18.73
CA LEU A 311 -11.45 14.91 19.80
C LEU A 311 -12.78 14.48 20.45
N VAL A 312 -12.83 13.23 20.89
CA VAL A 312 -13.93 12.61 21.63
C VAL A 312 -13.47 12.37 23.07
N ASN A 313 -14.35 12.63 24.03
CA ASN A 313 -14.13 12.26 25.44
C ASN A 313 -14.48 10.79 25.63
N VAL A 314 -13.60 10.04 26.30
CA VAL A 314 -13.69 8.58 26.45
C VAL A 314 -13.44 8.10 27.86
#